data_AF-A0A968YCF5-F1
#
_entry.id   AF-A0A968YCF5-F1
#
_cell.length_a   1.000
_cell.length_b   1.000
_cell.length_c   1.000
_cell.angle_alpha   90.00
_cell.angle_beta   90.00
_cell.angle_gamma   90.00
#
_symmetry.space_group_name_H-M   'P 1'
#
loop_
_entity.id
_entity.type
_entity.pdbx_description
1 polymer ?
#
loop_
_entity_poly.entity_id
_entity_poly.type
_entity_poly.pdbx_seq_one_letter_code
_entity_poly.pdbx_strand_id
1 'polypeptide(L)'
;MTNPYKESIAFQVSPSTKTVGFWSAVLATVFSITYIVGQFAEWLGLLGSQGGPASGSTPLGLVVLLTPSLFLASSFLMLCVSIYQLTPSDRKIWSHAAVVFATIYAALISIVYFVQLTLVAPRVARGQIEGIEVFLFVPFDSFLYAVDILGYSFMSMATLFAAQVFTGRGLHRVVRLFLIANGLLLPFIALQMYFHSLIWVAALWAVTFPGSMWTLAIFFRRAITTATVPSSLVNEIQE
;
A
#
# COMPACT_ATOMS: atom_id res chain seq x y z
N MET A 1 28.31 24.88 2.16
CA MET A 1 26.93 25.28 2.55
C MET A 1 26.02 24.97 1.37
N THR A 2 25.17 23.96 1.48
CA THR A 2 24.19 23.61 0.44
C THR A 2 23.05 24.61 0.49
N ASN A 3 22.82 25.30 -0.64
CA ASN A 3 21.77 26.30 -0.78
C ASN A 3 20.39 25.65 -0.47
N PRO A 4 19.64 26.12 0.55
CA PRO A 4 18.33 25.57 0.90
C PRO A 4 17.28 25.69 -0.23
N TYR A 5 17.51 26.59 -1.21
CA TYR A 5 16.68 26.68 -2.41
C TYR A 5 16.90 25.52 -3.40
N LYS A 6 18.07 24.87 -3.39
CA LYS A 6 18.36 23.75 -4.31
C LYS A 6 17.57 22.48 -3.96
N GLU A 7 17.29 22.26 -2.68
CA GLU A 7 16.46 21.14 -2.22
C GLU A 7 14.96 21.41 -2.42
N SER A 8 14.51 22.67 -2.34
CA SER A 8 13.10 23.02 -2.58
C SER A 8 12.70 23.07 -4.05
N ILE A 9 13.66 23.27 -4.97
CA ILE A 9 13.43 23.29 -6.43
C ILE A 9 13.42 21.87 -7.03
N ALA A 10 13.95 20.86 -6.32
CA ALA A 10 14.12 19.50 -6.83
C ALA A 10 12.81 18.69 -7.01
N PHE A 11 11.68 19.15 -6.44
CA PHE A 11 10.38 18.51 -6.58
C PHE A 11 9.34 19.53 -7.07
N GLN A 12 9.52 20.08 -8.27
CA GLN A 12 8.42 20.78 -8.94
C GLN A 12 7.38 19.75 -9.38
N VAL A 13 6.20 19.79 -8.78
CA VAL A 13 5.12 18.83 -9.05
C VAL A 13 3.97 19.55 -9.74
N SER A 14 3.40 18.94 -10.78
CA SER A 14 2.19 19.48 -11.40
C SER A 14 1.02 19.49 -10.41
N PRO A 15 0.07 20.46 -10.51
CA PRO A 15 -1.07 20.51 -9.59
C PRO A 15 -1.84 19.20 -9.52
N SER A 16 -2.05 18.54 -10.67
CA SER A 16 -2.75 17.26 -10.74
C SER A 16 -2.00 16.14 -10.03
N THR A 17 -0.68 16.05 -10.19
CA THR A 17 0.14 15.04 -9.49
C THR A 17 0.10 15.25 -7.98
N LYS A 18 0.15 16.51 -7.53
CA LYS A 18 0.03 16.84 -6.11
C LYS A 18 -1.33 16.40 -5.55
N THR A 19 -2.41 16.74 -6.24
CA THR A 19 -3.78 16.40 -5.82
C THR A 19 -4.02 14.90 -5.80
N VAL A 20 -3.63 14.18 -6.88
CA VAL A 20 -3.77 12.73 -6.96
C VAL A 20 -2.93 12.06 -5.89
N GLY A 21 -1.64 12.42 -5.76
CA GLY A 21 -0.76 11.86 -4.73
C GLY A 21 -1.27 12.07 -3.31
N PHE A 22 -1.80 13.26 -3.01
CA PHE A 22 -2.41 13.56 -1.71
C PHE A 22 -3.62 12.67 -1.42
N TRP A 23 -4.62 12.67 -2.31
CA TRP A 23 -5.86 11.93 -2.08
C TRP A 23 -5.64 10.41 -2.11
N SER A 24 -4.78 9.91 -2.99
CA SER A 24 -4.39 8.50 -3.01
C SER A 24 -3.74 8.07 -1.69
N ALA A 25 -2.86 8.91 -1.12
CA ALA A 25 -2.26 8.64 0.18
C ALA A 25 -3.28 8.68 1.34
N VAL A 26 -4.19 9.66 1.34
CA VAL A 26 -5.28 9.75 2.34
C VAL A 26 -6.19 8.52 2.26
N LEU A 27 -6.66 8.16 1.07
CA LEU A 27 -7.53 7.00 0.85
C LEU A 27 -6.84 5.71 1.26
N ALA A 28 -5.59 5.48 0.82
CA ALA A 28 -4.82 4.31 1.24
C ALA A 28 -4.66 4.24 2.77
N THR A 29 -4.46 5.38 3.43
CA THR A 29 -4.40 5.45 4.89
C THR A 29 -5.73 5.05 5.53
N VAL A 30 -6.84 5.66 5.10
CA VAL A 30 -8.18 5.36 5.63
C VAL A 30 -8.53 3.90 5.42
N PHE A 31 -8.38 3.37 4.20
CA PHE A 31 -8.67 1.97 3.92
C PHE A 31 -7.79 1.02 4.73
N SER A 32 -6.51 1.33 4.92
CA SER A 32 -5.62 0.50 5.73
C SER A 32 -6.05 0.47 7.20
N ILE A 33 -6.43 1.62 7.77
CA ILE A 33 -6.93 1.70 9.14
C ILE A 33 -8.26 0.94 9.29
N THR A 34 -9.18 1.11 8.34
CA THR A 34 -10.44 0.36 8.32
C THR A 34 -10.20 -1.15 8.29
N TYR A 35 -9.29 -1.62 7.42
CA TYR A 35 -8.89 -3.02 7.39
C TYR A 35 -8.29 -3.47 8.72
N ILE A 36 -7.38 -2.70 9.31
CA ILE A 36 -6.73 -3.05 10.59
C ILE A 36 -7.75 -3.19 11.72
N VAL A 37 -8.70 -2.26 11.82
CA VAL A 37 -9.80 -2.34 12.81
C VAL A 37 -10.63 -3.61 12.58
N GLY A 38 -10.97 -3.89 11.32
CA GLY A 38 -11.66 -5.13 10.94
C GLY A 38 -10.84 -6.38 11.29
N GLN A 39 -9.52 -6.35 11.07
CA GLN A 39 -8.64 -7.49 11.29
C GLN A 39 -8.48 -7.80 12.78
N PHE A 40 -8.42 -6.77 13.63
CA PHE A 40 -8.48 -6.96 15.08
C PHE A 40 -9.84 -7.50 15.52
N ALA A 41 -10.94 -7.00 14.97
CA ALA A 41 -12.27 -7.53 15.26
C ALA A 41 -12.39 -9.01 14.86
N GLU A 42 -11.87 -9.38 13.69
CA GLU A 42 -11.80 -10.75 13.21
C GLU A 42 -10.96 -11.64 14.16
N TRP A 43 -9.75 -11.19 14.54
CA TRP A 43 -8.89 -11.96 15.44
C TRP A 43 -9.44 -12.11 16.85
N LEU A 44 -10.30 -11.18 17.29
CA LEU A 44 -11.02 -11.28 18.56
C LEU A 44 -12.31 -12.11 18.43
N GLY A 45 -12.64 -12.63 17.24
CA GLY A 45 -13.86 -13.38 16.97
C GLY A 45 -15.14 -12.53 16.93
N LEU A 46 -15.02 -11.20 16.93
CA LEU A 46 -16.17 -10.26 16.96
C LEU A 46 -16.99 -10.28 15.67
N LEU A 47 -16.44 -10.83 14.59
CA LEU A 47 -17.12 -11.00 13.30
C LEU A 47 -17.66 -12.43 13.10
N GLY A 48 -17.67 -13.23 14.17
CA GLY A 48 -18.27 -14.57 14.21
C GLY A 48 -17.34 -15.72 13.83
N SER A 49 -16.05 -15.46 13.61
CA SER A 49 -15.04 -16.53 13.43
C SER A 49 -14.51 -17.04 14.77
N GLN A 50 -13.68 -18.07 14.72
CA GLN A 50 -13.04 -18.64 15.91
C GLN A 50 -11.93 -17.74 16.51
N GLY A 51 -11.64 -16.60 15.88
CA GLY A 51 -10.59 -15.69 16.30
C GLY A 51 -9.17 -16.20 15.99
N GLY A 52 -8.19 -15.32 16.18
CA GLY A 52 -6.80 -15.58 15.87
C GLY A 52 -6.44 -15.52 14.37
N PRO A 53 -5.14 -15.59 14.06
CA PRO A 53 -4.60 -15.40 12.71
C PRO A 53 -4.85 -16.55 11.73
N ALA A 54 -5.13 -17.76 12.23
CA ALA A 54 -5.27 -18.96 11.41
C ALA A 54 -6.74 -19.34 11.12
N SER A 55 -7.69 -18.62 11.72
CA SER A 55 -9.11 -18.93 11.56
C SER A 55 -9.66 -18.36 10.26
N GLY A 56 -10.44 -19.18 9.55
CA GLY A 56 -11.18 -18.72 8.37
C GLY A 56 -12.26 -17.71 8.75
N SER A 57 -12.47 -16.72 7.88
CA SER A 57 -13.46 -15.68 8.10
C SER A 57 -14.85 -16.08 7.67
N THR A 58 -15.85 -15.52 8.37
CA THR A 58 -17.26 -15.61 7.95
C THR A 58 -17.49 -14.76 6.69
N PRO A 59 -18.63 -14.90 5.98
CA PRO A 59 -18.97 -13.98 4.89
C PRO A 59 -18.96 -12.50 5.31
N LEU A 60 -19.38 -12.20 6.54
CA LEU A 60 -19.30 -10.84 7.09
C LEU A 60 -17.84 -10.41 7.27
N GLY A 61 -17.00 -11.26 7.86
CA GLY A 61 -15.57 -11.02 8.00
C GLY A 61 -14.89 -10.74 6.66
N LEU A 62 -15.16 -11.57 5.64
CA LEU A 62 -14.66 -11.36 4.28
C LEU A 62 -15.09 -9.99 3.71
N VAL A 63 -16.35 -9.59 3.87
CA VAL A 63 -16.81 -8.28 3.39
C VAL A 63 -16.11 -7.13 4.12
N VAL A 64 -16.02 -7.19 5.45
CA VAL A 64 -15.41 -6.13 6.28
C VAL A 64 -13.92 -5.99 5.98
N LEU A 65 -13.21 -7.10 5.78
CA LEU A 65 -11.76 -7.10 5.56
C LEU A 65 -11.39 -6.78 4.10
N LEU A 66 -12.05 -7.42 3.14
CA LEU A 66 -11.58 -7.40 1.76
C LEU A 66 -12.07 -6.17 0.98
N THR A 67 -13.22 -5.60 1.36
CA THR A 67 -13.77 -4.39 0.69
C THR A 67 -12.83 -3.18 0.81
N PRO A 68 -12.40 -2.73 2.00
CA PRO A 68 -11.47 -1.61 2.09
C PRO A 68 -10.14 -1.94 1.42
N SER A 69 -9.67 -3.18 1.54
CA SER A 69 -8.39 -3.63 0.97
C SER A 69 -8.40 -3.64 -0.57
N LEU A 70 -9.56 -3.88 -1.19
CA LEU A 70 -9.74 -3.75 -2.64
C LEU A 70 -9.53 -2.30 -3.12
N PHE A 71 -10.10 -1.33 -2.40
CA PHE A 71 -9.92 0.10 -2.74
C PHE A 71 -8.54 0.64 -2.35
N LEU A 72 -7.94 0.07 -1.31
CA LEU A 72 -6.54 0.33 -0.93
C LEU A 72 -5.61 0.02 -2.09
N ALA A 73 -5.83 -1.08 -2.80
CA ALA A 73 -4.96 -1.53 -3.89
C ALA A 73 -4.81 -0.47 -4.99
N SER A 74 -5.93 0.04 -5.50
CA SER A 74 -5.95 1.11 -6.50
C SER A 74 -5.39 2.43 -5.96
N SER A 75 -5.69 2.75 -4.70
CA SER A 75 -5.17 3.97 -4.04
C SER A 75 -3.64 3.95 -3.95
N PHE A 76 -3.07 2.81 -3.55
CA PHE A 76 -1.62 2.62 -3.47
C PHE A 76 -0.94 2.69 -4.83
N LEU A 77 -1.52 2.08 -5.87
CA LEU A 77 -1.00 2.18 -7.24
C LEU A 77 -0.94 3.64 -7.71
N MET A 78 -2.04 4.40 -7.55
CA MET A 78 -2.08 5.82 -7.94
C MET A 78 -1.11 6.69 -7.13
N LEU A 79 -0.85 6.32 -5.88
CA LEU A 79 0.19 6.95 -5.08
C LEU A 79 1.59 6.67 -5.65
N CYS A 80 1.91 5.43 -6.02
CA CYS A 80 3.18 5.09 -6.66
C CYS A 80 3.37 5.81 -8.00
N VAL A 81 2.32 5.95 -8.82
CA VAL A 81 2.37 6.76 -10.05
C VAL A 81 2.68 8.22 -9.74
N SER A 82 2.06 8.79 -8.70
CA SER A 82 2.35 10.16 -8.26
C SER A 82 3.80 10.33 -7.76
N ILE A 83 4.33 9.33 -7.05
CA ILE A 83 5.75 9.28 -6.64
C ILE A 83 6.66 9.21 -7.87
N TYR A 84 6.32 8.42 -8.88
CA TYR A 84 7.07 8.39 -10.13
C TYR A 84 7.11 9.76 -10.80
N GLN A 85 5.96 10.44 -10.91
CA GLN A 85 5.88 11.76 -11.56
C GLN A 85 6.73 12.83 -10.88
N LEU A 86 6.79 12.84 -9.54
CA LEU A 86 7.66 13.77 -8.81
C LEU A 86 9.14 13.38 -8.80
N THR A 87 9.51 12.16 -9.20
CA THR A 87 10.89 11.69 -9.09
C THR A 87 11.80 12.36 -10.13
N PRO A 88 12.95 12.93 -9.71
CA PRO A 88 13.96 13.46 -10.63
C PRO A 88 14.58 12.36 -11.53
N SER A 89 15.21 12.76 -12.65
CA SER A 89 15.68 11.82 -13.68
C SER A 89 16.74 10.84 -13.19
N ASP A 90 17.62 11.23 -12.26
CA ASP A 90 18.69 10.39 -11.69
C ASP A 90 18.17 9.20 -10.87
N ARG A 91 16.91 9.23 -10.41
CA ARG A 91 16.30 8.20 -9.56
C ARG A 91 15.07 7.53 -10.15
N LYS A 92 14.76 7.85 -11.41
CA LYS A 92 13.53 7.42 -12.07
C LYS A 92 13.38 5.90 -12.10
N ILE A 93 14.49 5.16 -12.16
CA ILE A 93 14.49 3.69 -12.12
C ILE A 93 13.84 3.14 -10.83
N TRP A 94 14.09 3.78 -9.68
CA TRP A 94 13.57 3.32 -8.39
C TRP A 94 12.05 3.51 -8.30
N SER A 95 11.54 4.68 -8.68
CA SER A 95 10.10 4.92 -8.68
C SER A 95 9.38 4.15 -9.79
N HIS A 96 10.02 3.92 -10.93
CA HIS A 96 9.44 3.09 -11.98
C HIS A 96 9.30 1.64 -11.53
N ALA A 97 10.34 1.07 -10.91
CA ALA A 97 10.27 -0.26 -10.31
C ALA A 97 9.15 -0.34 -9.25
N ALA A 98 8.99 0.71 -8.42
CA ALA A 98 7.89 0.78 -7.46
C ALA A 98 6.51 0.72 -8.14
N VAL A 99 6.31 1.44 -9.26
CA VAL A 99 5.07 1.38 -10.04
C VAL A 99 4.82 -0.02 -10.61
N VAL A 100 5.85 -0.67 -11.16
CA VAL A 100 5.72 -2.04 -11.70
C VAL A 100 5.25 -3.01 -10.62
N PHE A 101 5.90 -3.03 -9.46
CA PHE A 101 5.50 -3.91 -8.36
C PHE A 101 4.14 -3.54 -7.76
N ALA A 102 3.83 -2.24 -7.62
CA ALA A 102 2.51 -1.80 -7.18
C ALA A 102 1.40 -2.22 -8.16
N THR A 103 1.70 -2.28 -9.47
CA THR A 103 0.76 -2.72 -10.50
C THR A 103 0.48 -4.22 -10.37
N ILE A 104 1.52 -5.04 -10.19
CA ILE A 104 1.38 -6.49 -9.96
C ILE A 104 0.58 -6.74 -8.69
N TYR A 105 0.93 -6.07 -7.59
CA TYR A 105 0.15 -6.10 -6.35
C TYR A 105 -1.32 -5.76 -6.59
N ALA A 106 -1.59 -4.62 -7.21
CA ALA A 106 -2.97 -4.16 -7.41
C ALA A 106 -3.78 -5.15 -8.26
N ALA A 107 -3.18 -5.73 -9.30
CA ALA A 107 -3.85 -6.73 -10.14
C ALA A 107 -4.17 -8.02 -9.35
N LEU A 108 -3.17 -8.61 -8.68
CA LEU A 108 -3.36 -9.86 -7.92
C LEU A 108 -4.41 -9.69 -6.82
N ILE A 109 -4.27 -8.65 -6.02
CA ILE A 109 -5.17 -8.38 -4.89
C ILE A 109 -6.58 -8.07 -5.36
N SER A 110 -6.72 -7.30 -6.45
CA SER A 110 -8.05 -7.03 -7.00
C SER A 110 -8.75 -8.30 -7.47
N ILE A 111 -8.03 -9.24 -8.11
CA ILE A 111 -8.59 -10.53 -8.53
C ILE A 111 -9.03 -11.33 -7.30
N VAL A 112 -8.16 -11.49 -6.29
CA VAL A 112 -8.46 -12.25 -5.08
C VAL A 112 -9.71 -11.67 -4.40
N TYR A 113 -9.72 -10.37 -4.09
CA TYR A 113 -10.80 -9.78 -3.31
C TYR A 113 -12.10 -9.64 -4.08
N PHE A 114 -12.03 -9.33 -5.38
CA PHE A 114 -13.24 -9.28 -6.19
C PHE A 114 -13.89 -10.66 -6.29
N VAL A 115 -13.12 -11.73 -6.49
CA VAL A 115 -13.65 -13.11 -6.48
C VAL A 115 -14.22 -13.47 -5.11
N GLN A 116 -13.52 -13.14 -4.02
CA GLN A 116 -14.03 -13.41 -2.67
C GLN A 116 -15.36 -12.72 -2.40
N LEU A 117 -15.47 -11.44 -2.74
CA LEU A 117 -16.65 -10.63 -2.45
C LEU A 117 -17.85 -10.97 -3.34
N THR A 118 -17.60 -11.29 -4.62
CA THR A 118 -18.69 -11.45 -5.62
C THR A 118 -19.10 -12.90 -5.86
N LEU A 119 -18.18 -13.86 -5.68
CA LEU A 119 -18.43 -15.27 -5.96
C LEU A 119 -18.51 -16.09 -4.67
N VAL A 120 -17.50 -15.98 -3.81
CA VAL A 120 -17.30 -16.90 -2.68
C VAL A 120 -18.20 -16.54 -1.50
N ALA A 121 -18.12 -15.31 -0.99
CA ALA A 121 -18.89 -14.88 0.17
C ALA A 121 -20.42 -15.10 0.02
N PRO A 122 -21.06 -14.76 -1.12
CA PRO A 122 -22.49 -15.02 -1.31
C PRO A 122 -22.84 -16.51 -1.35
N ARG A 123 -21.95 -17.36 -1.89
CA ARG A 123 -22.15 -18.80 -1.97
C ARG A 123 -21.98 -19.48 -0.63
N VAL A 124 -20.92 -19.12 0.10
CA VAL A 124 -20.70 -19.59 1.48
C VAL A 124 -21.88 -19.21 2.36
N ALA A 125 -22.41 -17.98 2.24
CA ALA A 125 -23.60 -17.55 2.98
C ALA A 125 -24.87 -18.38 2.68
N ARG A 126 -24.94 -19.03 1.51
CA ARG A 126 -26.03 -19.95 1.12
C ARG A 126 -25.69 -21.43 1.37
N GLY A 127 -24.53 -21.75 1.93
CA GLY A 127 -24.06 -23.13 2.09
C GLY A 127 -23.70 -23.83 0.78
N GLN A 128 -23.45 -23.09 -0.30
CA GLN A 128 -23.22 -23.61 -1.65
C GLN A 128 -21.71 -23.64 -1.99
N ILE A 129 -20.97 -24.59 -1.40
CA ILE A 129 -19.50 -24.66 -1.56
C ILE A 129 -19.09 -25.53 -2.76
N GLU A 130 -19.96 -26.47 -3.18
CA GLU A 130 -19.68 -27.38 -4.28
C GLU A 130 -19.30 -26.63 -5.56
N GLY A 131 -18.13 -26.97 -6.12
CA GLY A 131 -17.60 -26.40 -7.37
C GLY A 131 -16.86 -25.07 -7.21
N ILE A 132 -16.67 -24.55 -5.99
CA ILE A 132 -15.86 -23.33 -5.73
C ILE A 132 -14.76 -23.55 -4.68
N GLU A 133 -14.45 -24.79 -4.33
CA GLU A 133 -13.54 -25.16 -3.23
C GLU A 133 -12.15 -24.54 -3.40
N VAL A 134 -11.62 -24.52 -4.63
CA VAL A 134 -10.31 -23.91 -4.95
C VAL A 134 -10.27 -22.40 -4.71
N PHE A 135 -11.43 -21.75 -4.70
CA PHE A 135 -11.55 -20.32 -4.44
C PHE A 135 -11.82 -20.00 -2.96
N LEU A 136 -11.83 -20.98 -2.06
CA LEU A 136 -11.96 -20.67 -0.64
C LEU A 136 -10.70 -19.92 -0.14
N PHE A 137 -10.92 -18.95 0.74
CA PHE A 137 -9.83 -18.18 1.36
C PHE A 137 -9.53 -18.75 2.73
N VAL A 138 -8.63 -19.74 2.77
CA VAL A 138 -8.19 -20.40 4.00
C VAL A 138 -6.80 -19.89 4.34
N PRO A 139 -6.62 -19.23 5.50
CA PRO A 139 -5.32 -18.77 5.94
C PRO A 139 -4.31 -19.91 5.93
N PHE A 140 -3.17 -19.67 5.31
CA PHE A 140 -2.03 -20.57 5.21
C PHE A 140 -2.23 -21.88 4.46
N ASP A 141 -3.40 -22.10 3.83
CA ASP A 141 -3.68 -23.40 3.19
C ASP A 141 -4.51 -23.30 1.89
N SER A 142 -4.75 -22.09 1.36
CA SER A 142 -5.48 -21.96 0.08
C SER A 142 -4.69 -21.27 -1.02
N PHE A 143 -5.05 -21.61 -2.26
CA PHE A 143 -4.49 -21.00 -3.46
C PHE A 143 -4.64 -19.48 -3.46
N LEU A 144 -5.83 -18.96 -3.15
CA LEU A 144 -6.06 -17.52 -3.14
C LEU A 144 -5.35 -16.81 -1.98
N TYR A 145 -5.15 -17.47 -0.85
CA TYR A 145 -4.31 -16.94 0.23
C TYR A 145 -2.83 -16.89 -0.19
N ALA A 146 -2.32 -17.91 -0.88
CA ALA A 146 -0.96 -17.90 -1.41
C ALA A 146 -0.74 -16.75 -2.43
N VAL A 147 -1.73 -16.51 -3.31
CA VAL A 147 -1.70 -15.37 -4.24
C VAL A 147 -1.77 -14.03 -3.50
N ASP A 148 -2.56 -13.94 -2.44
CA ASP A 148 -2.67 -12.75 -1.59
C ASP A 148 -1.31 -12.40 -0.93
N ILE A 149 -0.64 -13.39 -0.35
CA ILE A 149 0.72 -13.25 0.21
C ILE A 149 1.70 -12.75 -0.85
N LEU A 150 1.66 -13.33 -2.04
CA LEU A 150 2.51 -12.91 -3.15
C LEU A 150 2.24 -11.45 -3.53
N GLY A 151 0.97 -11.06 -3.58
CA GLY A 151 0.55 -9.66 -3.75
C GLY A 151 1.19 -8.74 -2.71
N TYR A 152 0.99 -9.00 -1.43
CA TYR A 152 1.57 -8.17 -0.36
C TYR A 152 3.10 -8.17 -0.33
N SER A 153 3.74 -9.23 -0.81
CA SER A 153 5.19 -9.27 -1.03
C SER A 153 5.60 -8.27 -2.13
N PHE A 154 4.83 -8.18 -3.21
CA PHE A 154 5.03 -7.14 -4.25
C PHE A 154 4.75 -5.73 -3.73
N MET A 155 3.75 -5.52 -2.86
CA MET A 155 3.59 -4.23 -2.18
C MET A 155 4.85 -3.87 -1.37
N SER A 156 5.40 -4.82 -0.61
CA SER A 156 6.61 -4.59 0.19
C SER A 156 7.82 -4.26 -0.69
N MET A 157 7.95 -4.91 -1.85
CA MET A 157 8.95 -4.51 -2.84
C MET A 157 8.70 -3.08 -3.33
N ALA A 158 7.47 -2.75 -3.71
CA ALA A 158 7.12 -1.41 -4.18
C ALA A 158 7.49 -0.33 -3.17
N THR A 159 7.26 -0.56 -1.86
CA THR A 159 7.66 0.39 -0.81
C THR A 159 9.18 0.48 -0.64
N LEU A 160 9.94 -0.61 -0.71
CA LEU A 160 11.42 -0.58 -0.71
C LEU A 160 11.99 0.27 -1.86
N PHE A 161 11.46 0.07 -3.06
CA PHE A 161 11.89 0.81 -4.26
C PHE A 161 11.48 2.28 -4.17
N ALA A 162 10.25 2.58 -3.74
CA ALA A 162 9.78 3.94 -3.53
C ALA A 162 10.61 4.68 -2.46
N ALA A 163 11.10 3.99 -1.44
CA ALA A 163 11.93 4.59 -0.40
C ALA A 163 13.22 5.24 -0.95
N GLN A 164 13.80 4.71 -2.03
CA GLN A 164 15.05 5.24 -2.60
C GLN A 164 14.85 6.61 -3.29
N VAL A 165 13.60 7.00 -3.58
CA VAL A 165 13.27 8.32 -4.13
C VAL A 165 13.54 9.40 -3.08
N PHE A 166 13.20 9.13 -1.83
CA PHE A 166 13.23 10.12 -0.75
C PHE A 166 14.61 10.20 -0.10
N THR A 167 15.38 11.22 -0.44
CA THR A 167 16.65 11.55 0.23
C THR A 167 16.53 12.86 0.99
N GLY A 168 17.27 13.00 2.08
CA GLY A 168 17.33 14.25 2.84
C GLY A 168 16.97 14.07 4.31
N ARG A 169 16.60 15.17 4.96
CA ARG A 169 16.27 15.24 6.40
C ARG A 169 14.78 15.54 6.62
N GLY A 170 14.35 15.54 7.88
CA GLY A 170 12.97 15.85 8.26
C GLY A 170 11.96 14.87 7.66
N LEU A 171 10.90 15.39 7.04
CA LEU A 171 9.78 14.59 6.51
C LEU A 171 10.23 13.55 5.47
N HIS A 172 11.20 13.86 4.60
CA HIS A 172 11.73 12.91 3.62
C HIS A 172 12.35 11.68 4.30
N ARG A 173 13.08 11.90 5.40
CA ARG A 173 13.67 10.80 6.19
C ARG A 173 12.59 9.96 6.85
N VAL A 174 11.55 10.59 7.40
CA VAL A 174 10.45 9.87 8.05
C VAL A 174 9.69 9.00 7.04
N VAL A 175 9.32 9.57 5.88
CA VAL A 175 8.69 8.82 4.77
C VAL A 175 9.55 7.63 4.37
N ARG A 176 10.86 7.87 4.13
CA ARG A 176 11.81 6.83 3.77
C ARG A 176 11.86 5.71 4.81
N LEU A 177 11.93 6.04 6.09
CA LEU A 177 12.03 5.04 7.17
C LEU A 177 10.78 4.17 7.25
N PHE A 178 9.58 4.74 7.14
CA PHE A 178 8.34 3.97 7.13
C PHE A 178 8.25 3.05 5.90
N LEU A 179 8.62 3.55 4.72
CA LEU A 179 8.64 2.75 3.49
C LEU A 179 9.66 1.61 3.58
N ILE A 180 10.86 1.85 4.12
CA ILE A 180 11.86 0.80 4.35
C ILE A 180 11.34 -0.20 5.38
N ALA A 181 10.77 0.27 6.50
CA ALA A 181 10.27 -0.61 7.55
C ALA A 181 9.16 -1.53 7.03
N ASN A 182 8.23 -1.00 6.22
CA ASN A 182 7.21 -1.80 5.55
C ASN A 182 7.82 -2.79 4.56
N GLY A 183 8.75 -2.31 3.75
CA GLY A 183 9.42 -3.12 2.74
C GLY A 183 10.26 -4.27 3.31
N LEU A 184 10.85 -4.09 4.49
CA LEU A 184 11.58 -5.15 5.21
C LEU A 184 10.66 -6.22 5.82
N LEU A 185 9.34 -6.05 5.77
CA LEU A 185 8.39 -7.12 6.12
C LEU A 185 8.29 -8.21 5.05
N LEU A 186 8.83 -7.96 3.84
CA LEU A 186 8.78 -8.90 2.71
C LEU A 186 9.11 -10.35 3.09
N PRO A 187 10.25 -10.70 3.72
CA PRO A 187 10.55 -12.09 4.04
C PRO A 187 9.55 -12.70 5.03
N PHE A 188 9.02 -11.90 5.96
CA PHE A 188 8.03 -12.38 6.93
C PHE A 188 6.68 -12.64 6.28
N ILE A 189 6.29 -11.81 5.31
CA ILE A 189 5.07 -12.01 4.52
C ILE A 189 5.25 -13.18 3.56
N ALA A 190 6.30 -13.19 2.74
CA ALA A 190 6.52 -14.19 1.69
C ALA A 190 6.68 -15.61 2.22
N LEU A 191 7.26 -15.77 3.42
CA LEU A 191 7.55 -17.09 4.00
C LEU A 191 6.50 -17.56 5.01
N GLN A 192 5.45 -16.77 5.31
CA GLN A 192 4.49 -17.14 6.35
C GLN A 192 3.66 -18.39 6.00
N MET A 193 3.56 -18.73 4.71
CA MET A 193 2.94 -19.99 4.27
C MET A 193 3.71 -21.22 4.78
N TYR A 194 5.03 -21.12 4.91
CA TYR A 194 5.88 -22.18 5.46
C TYR A 194 5.98 -22.09 6.98
N PHE A 195 6.09 -20.85 7.50
CA PHE A 195 6.29 -20.57 8.90
C PHE A 195 5.20 -19.61 9.42
N HIS A 196 4.06 -20.17 9.81
CA HIS A 196 2.86 -19.46 10.26
C HIS A 196 3.15 -18.40 11.34
N SER A 197 4.11 -18.66 12.24
CA SER A 197 4.49 -17.73 13.32
C SER A 197 5.07 -16.39 12.80
N LEU A 198 5.53 -16.33 11.55
CA LEU A 198 6.01 -15.08 10.95
C LEU A 198 4.90 -14.02 10.84
N ILE A 199 3.62 -14.42 10.91
CA ILE A 199 2.50 -13.48 10.87
C ILE A 199 2.58 -12.42 11.98
N TRP A 200 3.16 -12.74 13.15
CA TRP A 200 3.30 -11.77 14.25
C TRP A 200 4.26 -10.63 13.90
N VAL A 201 5.31 -10.91 13.14
CA VAL A 201 6.22 -9.88 12.63
C VAL A 201 5.60 -9.20 11.42
N ALA A 202 4.97 -9.96 10.52
CA ALA A 202 4.25 -9.39 9.37
C ALA A 202 3.12 -8.44 9.82
N ALA A 203 2.51 -8.66 10.99
CA ALA A 203 1.48 -7.80 11.57
C ALA A 203 1.98 -6.39 11.91
N LEU A 204 3.30 -6.15 11.96
CA LEU A 204 3.87 -4.79 11.99
C LEU A 204 3.48 -3.98 10.74
N TRP A 205 2.96 -4.62 9.70
CA TRP A 205 2.28 -3.97 8.57
C TRP A 205 1.19 -3.00 9.04
N ALA A 206 0.47 -3.34 10.12
CA ALA A 206 -0.58 -2.51 10.72
C ALA A 206 -0.08 -1.13 11.21
N VAL A 207 1.23 -0.96 11.40
CA VAL A 207 1.84 0.32 11.77
C VAL A 207 2.63 0.89 10.59
N THR A 208 3.46 0.06 9.96
CA THR A 208 4.40 0.52 8.93
C THR A 208 3.70 0.99 7.66
N PHE A 209 2.63 0.31 7.23
CA PHE A 209 1.92 0.68 6.00
C PHE A 209 1.08 1.97 6.19
N PRO A 210 0.17 2.07 7.18
CA PRO A 210 -0.57 3.32 7.40
C PRO A 210 0.37 4.50 7.71
N GLY A 211 1.46 4.26 8.45
CA GLY A 211 2.49 5.28 8.71
C GLY A 211 3.16 5.77 7.43
N SER A 212 3.45 4.87 6.48
CA SER A 212 3.97 5.23 5.15
C SER A 212 2.97 6.11 4.39
N MET A 213 1.71 5.67 4.31
CA MET A 213 0.67 6.39 3.57
C MET A 213 0.37 7.76 4.19
N TRP A 214 0.26 7.84 5.51
CA TRP A 214 0.00 9.08 6.24
C TRP A 214 1.13 10.10 6.04
N THR A 215 2.38 9.67 6.17
CA THR A 215 3.54 10.56 6.00
C THR A 215 3.68 11.04 4.55
N LEU A 216 3.33 10.20 3.57
CA LEU A 216 3.22 10.58 2.16
C LEU A 216 2.07 11.58 1.93
N ALA A 217 0.93 11.44 2.59
CA ALA A 217 -0.16 12.42 2.51
C ALA A 217 0.30 13.79 3.02
N ILE A 218 1.00 13.85 4.16
CA ILE A 218 1.59 15.10 4.65
C ILE A 218 2.60 15.67 3.64
N PHE A 219 3.42 14.80 3.06
CA PHE A 219 4.41 15.20 2.06
C PHE A 219 3.76 15.85 0.83
N PHE A 220 2.79 15.19 0.20
CA PHE A 220 2.07 15.74 -0.94
C PHE A 220 1.30 17.00 -0.60
N ARG A 221 0.71 17.12 0.60
CA ARG A 221 0.05 18.35 1.05
C ARG A 221 1.01 19.54 1.07
N ARG A 222 2.26 19.32 1.50
CA ARG A 222 3.31 20.33 1.63
C ARG A 222 4.13 20.58 0.36
N ALA A 223 3.98 19.76 -0.68
CA ALA A 223 4.71 19.92 -1.93
C ALA A 223 4.42 21.28 -2.60
N ILE A 224 5.46 21.92 -3.15
CA ILE A 224 5.34 23.18 -3.89
C ILE A 224 4.98 22.86 -5.34
N THR A 225 4.01 23.59 -5.89
CA THR A 225 3.48 23.33 -7.24
C THR A 225 4.19 24.22 -8.26
N THR A 226 4.38 23.75 -9.49
CA THR A 226 4.98 24.56 -10.57
C THR A 226 4.23 25.88 -10.83
N ALA A 227 2.92 25.93 -10.56
CA ALA A 227 2.09 27.13 -10.70
C ALA A 227 2.38 28.24 -9.66
N THR A 228 3.13 27.94 -8.60
CA THR A 228 3.45 28.90 -7.52
C THR A 228 4.88 29.46 -7.59
N VAL A 229 5.65 29.13 -8.64
CA VAL A 229 6.98 29.71 -8.86
C VAL A 229 6.82 31.08 -9.56
N PRO A 230 7.23 32.20 -8.95
CA PRO A 230 7.24 33.49 -9.61
C PRO A 230 8.08 33.44 -10.88
N SER A 231 7.59 33.99 -11.99
CA SER A 231 8.28 34.03 -13.29
C SER A 231 9.67 34.69 -13.22
N SER A 232 9.91 35.55 -12.21
CA SER A 232 11.21 36.18 -11.96
C SER A 232 12.33 35.20 -11.61
N LEU A 233 12.02 34.06 -10.96
CA LEU A 233 13.01 33.04 -10.58
C LEU A 233 13.32 32.04 -11.71
N VAL A 234 12.47 31.98 -12.74
CA VAL A 234 12.70 31.13 -13.93
C VAL A 234 13.72 31.78 -14.87
N ASN A 235 13.72 33.11 -14.94
CA ASN A 235 14.64 33.87 -15.79
C ASN A 235 16.07 33.95 -15.25
N GLU A 236 16.25 33.98 -13.92
CA GLU A 236 17.59 33.98 -13.27
C GLU A 236 18.37 32.67 -13.43
N ILE A 237 17.73 31.59 -13.88
CA ILE A 237 18.35 30.27 -14.08
C ILE A 237 18.70 30.04 -15.57
N GLN A 238 18.21 30.90 -16.47
CA GLN A 238 18.47 30.82 -17.92
C GLN A 238 19.56 31.79 -18.41
N GLU A 239 20.10 32.65 -17.54
CA GLU A 239 21.35 33.41 -17.75
C GLU A 239 22.51 32.78 -16.96
#